data_AF-A0A1Q7LHN4-F1
#
_entry.id   AF-A0A1Q7LHN4-F1
#
_cell.length_a   1.000
_cell.length_b   1.000
_cell.length_c   1.000
_cell.angle_alpha   90.00
_cell.angle_beta   90.00
_cell.angle_gamma   90.00
#
_symmetry.space_group_name_H-M   'P 1'
#
loop_
_entity.id
_entity.type
_entity.pdbx_description
1 polymer ?
#
loop_
_entity_poly.entity_id
_entity_poly.type
_entity_poly.pdbx_seq_one_letter_code
_entity_poly.pdbx_strand_id
1 'polypeptide(L)'
;MDYGVSHNCSGIAPLQTPEEAAPPPSGFAPSYYLRLAFNIVRWDDVSIRRASRDSNALFYGIALWAVSVTIIFLGTGVRPLLQRFAASPIALIIGLIFGMAFILVYMGVIVVVQLGLCHLIAKWFLGATGRFPEVIRPLLLGWFVNCLILVPYVGMLAAGIAWTAVLMLVFEEVDGIGRLQAFGISAGINICFIVLQYALPAPH
;
A
#
# COMPACT_ATOMS: atom_id res chain seq x y z
N MET A 1 -2.52 -27.24 8.81
CA MET A 1 -2.02 -26.06 9.53
C MET A 1 -0.61 -26.40 9.94
N ASP A 2 0.38 -25.96 9.14
CA ASP A 2 1.81 -26.04 9.46
C ASP A 2 2.41 -24.69 9.06
N TYR A 3 2.04 -23.66 9.81
CA TYR A 3 2.41 -22.26 9.53
C TYR A 3 3.74 -21.87 10.21
N GLY A 4 4.62 -22.84 10.50
CA GLY A 4 5.75 -22.63 11.41
C GLY A 4 7.04 -23.39 11.13
N VAL A 5 7.14 -24.21 10.08
CA VAL A 5 8.34 -25.08 9.89
C VAL A 5 9.06 -24.86 8.56
N SER A 6 8.63 -23.95 7.67
CA SER A 6 9.33 -23.74 6.39
C SER A 6 9.29 -22.33 5.82
N HIS A 7 9.38 -21.28 6.66
CA HIS A 7 9.96 -20.04 6.13
C HIS A 7 11.44 -20.33 5.91
N ASN A 8 11.77 -20.71 4.67
CA ASN A 8 13.12 -20.96 4.26
C ASN A 8 13.86 -19.63 4.35
N CYS A 9 14.63 -19.43 5.41
CA CYS A 9 15.59 -18.33 5.55
C CYS A 9 16.77 -18.53 4.58
N SER A 10 16.50 -18.89 3.33
CA SER A 10 17.53 -19.02 2.31
C SER A 10 17.60 -17.72 1.55
N GLY A 11 18.78 -17.09 1.53
CA GLY A 11 19.14 -16.03 0.58
C GLY A 11 19.21 -16.51 -0.88
N ILE A 12 18.39 -17.51 -1.22
CA ILE A 12 18.22 -18.14 -2.52
C ILE A 12 16.79 -17.84 -2.92
N ALA A 13 16.60 -17.23 -4.08
CA ALA A 13 15.27 -16.91 -4.61
C ALA A 13 14.39 -18.18 -4.58
N PRO A 14 13.18 -18.13 -4.01
CA PRO A 14 12.29 -19.28 -3.96
C PRO A 14 12.01 -19.77 -5.38
N LEU A 15 12.12 -21.09 -5.58
CA LEU A 15 11.77 -21.74 -6.84
C LEU A 15 10.32 -21.38 -7.18
N GLN A 16 10.09 -20.85 -8.39
CA GLN A 16 8.77 -20.43 -8.85
C GLN A 16 7.78 -21.59 -8.74
N THR A 17 6.73 -21.41 -7.94
CA THR A 17 5.72 -22.46 -7.76
C THR A 17 4.76 -22.47 -8.96
N PRO A 18 4.09 -23.61 -9.25
CA PRO A 18 3.07 -23.68 -10.31
C PRO A 18 1.92 -22.68 -10.10
N GLU A 19 1.58 -22.39 -8.84
CA GLU A 19 0.55 -21.40 -8.49
C GLU A 19 0.98 -19.96 -8.83
N GLU A 20 2.26 -19.66 -8.66
CA GLU A 20 2.87 -18.37 -9.00
C GLU A 20 3.04 -18.19 -10.51
N ALA A 21 3.14 -19.29 -11.27
CA ALA A 21 3.20 -19.30 -12.73
C ALA A 21 1.83 -19.26 -13.41
N ALA A 22 0.73 -19.39 -12.65
CA ALA A 22 -0.60 -19.42 -13.23
C ALA A 22 -0.96 -18.06 -13.86
N PRO A 23 -1.40 -18.05 -15.14
CA PRO A 23 -1.67 -16.80 -15.85
C PRO A 23 -2.75 -15.98 -15.13
N PRO A 24 -2.67 -14.65 -15.19
CA PRO A 24 -3.73 -13.81 -14.65
C PRO A 24 -5.03 -14.00 -15.44
N PRO A 25 -6.20 -13.80 -14.82
CA PRO A 25 -7.48 -13.90 -15.52
C PRO A 25 -7.56 -12.86 -16.65
N SER A 26 -8.10 -13.27 -17.79
CA SER A 26 -8.33 -12.38 -18.93
C SER A 26 -9.55 -11.48 -18.68
N GLY A 27 -9.44 -10.19 -19.00
CA GLY A 27 -10.56 -9.25 -18.97
C GLY A 27 -10.85 -8.64 -17.59
N PHE A 28 -12.12 -8.29 -17.36
CA PHE A 28 -12.56 -7.63 -16.12
C PHE A 28 -12.74 -8.64 -14.98
N ALA A 29 -11.87 -8.58 -13.96
CA ALA A 29 -11.80 -9.58 -12.88
C ALA A 29 -11.59 -8.92 -11.49
N PRO A 30 -12.43 -7.97 -11.05
CA PRO A 30 -12.22 -7.22 -9.81
C PRO A 30 -12.14 -8.10 -8.55
N SER A 31 -12.91 -9.18 -8.48
CA SER A 31 -12.93 -10.11 -7.35
C SER A 31 -11.60 -10.83 -7.16
N TYR A 32 -10.89 -11.15 -8.25
CA TYR A 32 -9.57 -11.76 -8.21
C TYR A 32 -8.55 -10.83 -7.56
N TYR A 33 -8.49 -9.56 -7.99
CA TYR A 33 -7.55 -8.59 -7.43
C TYR A 33 -7.90 -8.16 -6.01
N LEU A 34 -9.19 -8.15 -5.64
CA LEU A 34 -9.60 -7.93 -4.26
C LEU A 34 -9.11 -9.08 -3.35
N ARG A 35 -9.24 -10.33 -3.80
CA ARG A 35 -8.69 -11.49 -3.09
C ARG A 35 -7.16 -11.42 -3.00
N LEU A 36 -6.50 -11.02 -4.08
CA LEU A 36 -5.05 -10.84 -4.13
C LEU A 36 -4.58 -9.77 -3.15
N ALA A 37 -5.24 -8.61 -3.11
CA ALA A 37 -4.98 -7.56 -2.14
C ALA A 37 -5.14 -8.07 -0.70
N PHE A 38 -6.22 -8.81 -0.42
CA PHE A 38 -6.45 -9.37 0.91
C PHE A 38 -5.38 -10.39 1.33
N ASN A 39 -4.92 -11.23 0.40
CA ASN A 39 -3.83 -12.17 0.66
C ASN A 39 -2.50 -11.44 0.93
N ILE A 40 -2.19 -10.36 0.18
CA ILE A 40 -1.02 -9.51 0.43
C ILE A 40 -1.08 -8.90 1.84
N VAL A 41 -2.24 -8.40 2.25
CA VAL A 41 -2.45 -7.86 3.61
C VAL A 41 -2.31 -8.94 4.69
N ARG A 42 -2.56 -10.21 4.35
CA ARG A 42 -2.30 -11.38 5.19
C ARG A 42 -0.87 -11.93 5.06
N TRP A 43 0.03 -11.19 4.40
CA TRP A 43 1.45 -11.53 4.29
C TRP A 43 1.70 -12.83 3.53
N ASP A 44 0.92 -13.08 2.47
CA ASP A 44 1.12 -14.22 1.58
C ASP A 44 2.15 -13.90 0.47
N ASP A 45 3.34 -14.48 0.58
CA ASP A 45 4.46 -14.23 -0.33
C ASP A 45 4.13 -14.65 -1.78
N VAL A 46 3.33 -15.71 -1.97
CA VAL A 46 2.90 -16.18 -3.30
C VAL A 46 2.05 -15.10 -4.00
N SER A 47 1.10 -14.51 -3.28
CA SER A 47 0.28 -13.41 -3.80
C SER A 47 1.11 -12.16 -4.11
N ILE A 48 2.14 -11.85 -3.31
CA ILE A 48 3.07 -10.75 -3.58
C ILE A 48 3.83 -10.98 -4.89
N ARG A 49 4.47 -12.14 -5.04
CA ARG A 49 5.24 -12.46 -6.26
C ARG A 49 4.35 -12.59 -7.49
N ARG A 50 3.11 -13.06 -7.33
CA ARG A 50 2.14 -13.11 -8.44
C ARG A 50 1.71 -11.71 -8.87
N ALA A 51 1.39 -10.83 -7.92
CA ALA A 51 1.04 -9.45 -8.20
C ALA A 51 2.20 -8.68 -8.85
N SER A 52 3.45 -8.94 -8.47
CA SER A 52 4.61 -8.26 -9.06
C SER A 52 4.79 -8.58 -10.54
N ARG A 53 4.46 -9.79 -10.98
CA ARG A 53 4.56 -10.25 -12.38
C ARG A 53 3.33 -9.94 -13.24
N ASP A 54 2.21 -9.60 -12.63
CA ASP A 54 0.96 -9.30 -13.35
C ASP A 54 0.84 -7.82 -13.70
N SER A 55 0.84 -7.48 -15.00
CA SER A 55 0.70 -6.09 -15.45
C SER A 55 -0.66 -5.47 -15.09
N ASN A 56 -1.72 -6.27 -15.01
CA ASN A 56 -3.05 -5.78 -14.67
C ASN A 56 -3.15 -5.40 -13.19
N ALA A 57 -2.32 -6.00 -12.32
CA ALA A 57 -2.28 -5.67 -10.89
C ALA A 57 -2.00 -4.19 -10.64
N LEU A 58 -1.30 -3.49 -11.55
CA LEU A 58 -1.11 -2.04 -11.45
C LEU A 58 -2.44 -1.29 -11.58
N PHE A 59 -3.23 -1.60 -12.60
CA PHE A 59 -4.51 -0.94 -12.86
C PHE A 59 -5.50 -1.17 -11.71
N TYR A 60 -5.65 -2.43 -11.27
CA TYR A 60 -6.52 -2.75 -10.13
C TYR A 60 -5.96 -2.23 -8.80
N GLY A 61 -4.63 -2.18 -8.64
CA GLY A 61 -3.96 -1.56 -7.50
C GLY A 61 -4.29 -0.08 -7.38
N ILE A 62 -4.20 0.68 -8.48
CA ILE A 62 -4.59 2.10 -8.52
C ILE A 62 -6.08 2.26 -8.17
N ALA A 63 -6.95 1.42 -8.73
CA ALA A 63 -8.38 1.47 -8.44
C ALA A 63 -8.69 1.20 -6.95
N LEU A 64 -8.12 0.14 -6.38
CA LEU A 64 -8.30 -0.21 -4.97
C LEU A 64 -7.68 0.83 -4.03
N TRP A 65 -6.51 1.36 -4.39
CA TRP A 65 -5.89 2.46 -3.68
C TRP A 65 -6.80 3.70 -3.65
N ALA A 66 -7.34 4.12 -4.81
CA ALA A 66 -8.24 5.27 -4.90
C ALA A 66 -9.52 5.06 -4.09
N VAL A 67 -10.11 3.86 -4.14
CA VAL A 67 -11.25 3.48 -3.30
C VAL A 67 -10.89 3.57 -1.82
N SER A 68 -9.73 3.08 -1.41
CA SER A 68 -9.29 3.10 -0.01
C SER A 68 -9.08 4.54 0.49
N VAL A 69 -8.43 5.40 -0.31
CA VAL A 69 -8.28 6.84 -0.01
C VAL A 69 -9.65 7.50 0.10
N THR A 70 -10.58 7.17 -0.80
CA THR A 70 -11.95 7.69 -0.79
C THR A 70 -12.68 7.29 0.50
N ILE A 71 -12.61 6.01 0.91
CA ILE A 71 -13.25 5.52 2.14
C ILE A 71 -12.65 6.23 3.36
N ILE A 72 -11.32 6.37 3.42
CA ILE A 72 -10.65 7.06 4.52
C ILE A 72 -11.09 8.52 4.59
N PHE A 73 -11.08 9.23 3.46
CA PHE A 73 -11.53 10.63 3.39
C PHE A 73 -12.99 10.78 3.79
N LEU A 74 -13.88 9.88 3.35
CA LEU A 74 -15.28 9.92 3.75
C LEU A 74 -15.45 9.68 5.25
N GLY A 75 -14.68 8.76 5.82
CA GLY A 75 -14.71 8.44 7.25
C GLY A 75 -14.15 9.55 8.16
N THR A 76 -13.14 10.29 7.70
CA THR A 76 -12.43 11.29 8.53
C THR A 76 -12.72 12.74 8.17
N GLY A 77 -12.96 13.04 6.89
CA GLY A 77 -13.08 14.40 6.35
C GLY A 77 -14.51 14.94 6.24
N VAL A 78 -15.53 14.07 6.15
CA VAL A 78 -16.93 14.51 5.98
C VAL A 78 -17.44 15.28 7.19
N ARG A 79 -17.13 14.84 8.42
CA ARG A 79 -17.58 15.53 9.64
C ARG A 79 -17.00 16.94 9.76
N PRO A 80 -15.69 17.18 9.59
CA PRO A 80 -15.13 18.53 9.51
C PRO A 80 -15.75 19.40 8.43
N LEU A 81 -16.01 18.83 7.23
CA LEU A 81 -16.67 19.55 6.13
C LEU A 81 -18.11 19.97 6.49
N LEU A 82 -18.88 19.06 7.09
CA LEU A 82 -20.22 19.35 7.59
C LEU A 82 -20.20 20.49 8.60
N GLN A 83 -19.25 20.48 9.54
CA GLN A 83 -19.12 21.55 10.55
C GLN A 83 -18.78 22.92 9.94
N ARG A 84 -18.01 22.95 8.85
CA ARG A 84 -17.60 24.20 8.18
C ARG A 84 -18.65 24.74 7.20
N PHE A 85 -19.42 23.86 6.55
CA PHE A 85 -20.32 24.23 5.45
C PHE A 85 -21.80 23.88 5.71
N ALA A 86 -22.20 23.62 6.96
CA ALA A 86 -23.57 23.20 7.35
C ALA A 86 -24.68 24.09 6.78
N ALA A 87 -24.41 25.39 6.59
CA ALA A 87 -25.39 26.36 6.12
C ALA A 87 -25.68 26.30 4.60
N SER A 88 -24.87 25.59 3.80
CA SER A 88 -25.05 25.54 2.34
C SER A 88 -24.77 24.13 1.77
N PRO A 89 -25.82 23.38 1.39
CA PRO A 89 -25.68 22.07 0.75
C PRO A 89 -24.86 22.10 -0.54
N ILE A 90 -24.98 23.18 -1.32
CA ILE A 90 -24.23 23.35 -2.57
C ILE A 90 -22.73 23.52 -2.28
N ALA A 91 -22.39 24.35 -1.28
CA ALA A 91 -20.99 24.53 -0.87
C ALA A 91 -20.39 23.21 -0.34
N LEU A 92 -21.19 22.39 0.35
CA LEU A 92 -20.76 21.08 0.81
C LEU A 92 -20.46 20.11 -0.35
N ILE A 93 -21.33 20.05 -1.37
CA ILE A 93 -21.11 19.19 -2.55
C ILE A 93 -19.84 19.61 -3.29
N ILE A 94 -19.68 20.92 -3.53
CA ILE A 94 -18.49 21.48 -4.18
C ILE A 94 -17.25 21.15 -3.35
N GLY A 95 -17.28 21.42 -2.05
CA GLY A 95 -16.17 21.12 -1.14
C GLY A 95 -15.80 19.63 -1.10
N LEU A 96 -16.79 18.73 -1.17
CA LEU A 96 -16.54 17.29 -1.24
C LEU A 96 -15.83 16.91 -2.54
N ILE A 97 -16.29 17.42 -3.69
CA ILE A 97 -15.71 17.11 -5.01
C ILE A 97 -14.27 17.61 -5.08
N PHE A 98 -14.03 18.88 -4.77
CA PHE A 98 -12.68 19.47 -4.82
C PHE A 98 -11.76 18.86 -3.75
N GLY A 99 -12.27 18.63 -2.54
CA GLY A 99 -11.54 17.98 -1.47
C GLY A 99 -11.12 16.55 -1.84
N MET A 100 -12.03 15.79 -2.46
CA MET A 100 -11.75 14.43 -2.94
C MET A 100 -10.69 14.43 -4.07
N ALA A 101 -10.83 15.32 -5.04
CA ALA A 101 -9.85 15.42 -6.13
C ALA A 101 -8.46 15.80 -5.59
N PHE A 102 -8.41 16.77 -4.69
CA PHE A 102 -7.17 17.22 -4.05
C PHE A 102 -6.52 16.09 -3.24
N ILE A 103 -7.27 15.40 -2.37
CA ILE A 103 -6.70 14.34 -1.51
C ILE A 103 -6.19 13.16 -2.34
N LEU A 104 -6.89 12.79 -3.42
CA LEU A 104 -6.43 11.74 -4.32
C LEU A 104 -5.09 12.13 -4.96
N VAL A 105 -4.97 13.34 -5.52
CA VAL A 105 -3.70 13.78 -6.12
C VAL A 105 -2.59 13.86 -5.09
N TYR A 106 -2.87 14.48 -3.94
CA TYR A 106 -1.91 14.64 -2.84
C TYR A 106 -1.40 13.29 -2.32
N MET A 107 -2.30 12.36 -2.02
CA MET A 107 -1.92 11.01 -1.56
C MET A 107 -1.21 10.23 -2.65
N GLY A 108 -1.58 10.42 -3.92
CA GLY A 108 -0.92 9.78 -5.05
C GLY A 108 0.55 10.21 -5.16
N VAL A 109 0.82 11.50 -5.03
CA VAL A 109 2.18 12.04 -4.98
C VAL A 109 2.94 11.48 -3.78
N ILE A 110 2.35 11.47 -2.59
CA ILE A 110 2.97 10.91 -1.39
C ILE A 110 3.35 9.45 -1.59
N VAL A 111 2.44 8.62 -2.11
CA VAL A 111 2.70 7.19 -2.32
C VAL A 111 3.81 7.00 -3.35
N VAL A 112 3.80 7.72 -4.46
CA VAL A 112 4.87 7.62 -5.47
C VAL A 112 6.22 8.04 -4.90
N VAL A 113 6.28 9.13 -4.15
CA VAL A 113 7.53 9.60 -3.52
C VAL A 113 7.99 8.62 -2.46
N GLN A 114 7.11 8.15 -1.58
CA GLN A 114 7.44 7.21 -0.51
C GLN A 114 7.99 5.91 -1.08
N LEU A 115 7.23 5.26 -1.97
CA LEU A 115 7.62 3.98 -2.56
C LEU A 115 8.84 4.12 -3.48
N GLY A 116 8.91 5.22 -4.23
CA GLY A 116 10.05 5.54 -5.08
C GLY A 116 11.32 5.70 -4.28
N LEU A 117 11.29 6.46 -3.18
CA LEU A 117 12.45 6.62 -2.30
C LEU A 117 12.89 5.30 -1.69
N CYS A 118 11.96 4.47 -1.20
CA CYS A 118 12.31 3.14 -0.66
C CYS A 118 13.01 2.28 -1.70
N HIS A 119 12.45 2.19 -2.90
CA HIS A 119 13.02 1.39 -3.98
C HIS A 119 14.39 1.93 -4.41
N LEU A 120 14.56 3.25 -4.51
CA LEU A 120 15.84 3.88 -4.83
C LEU A 120 16.89 3.60 -3.76
N ILE A 121 16.53 3.69 -2.48
CA ILE A 121 17.43 3.37 -1.37
C ILE A 121 17.83 1.89 -1.43
N ALA A 122 16.87 0.99 -1.61
CA ALA A 122 17.13 -0.44 -1.75
C ALA A 122 18.07 -0.74 -2.92
N LYS A 123 17.86 -0.06 -4.06
CA LYS A 123 18.64 -0.27 -5.27
C LYS A 123 20.07 0.27 -5.19
N TRP A 124 20.24 1.47 -4.65
CA TRP A 124 21.56 2.11 -4.61
C TRP A 124 22.43 1.68 -3.44
N PHE A 125 21.84 1.34 -2.30
CA PHE A 125 22.59 1.04 -1.08
C PHE A 125 22.60 -0.44 -0.70
N LEU A 126 21.62 -1.24 -1.14
CA LEU A 126 21.40 -2.59 -0.64
C LEU A 126 21.39 -3.66 -1.74
N GLY A 127 21.67 -3.28 -2.99
CA GLY A 127 21.81 -4.21 -4.11
C GLY A 127 20.49 -4.79 -4.61
N ALA A 128 19.36 -4.10 -4.42
CA ALA A 128 18.07 -4.57 -4.93
C ALA A 128 18.08 -4.80 -6.45
N THR A 129 17.46 -5.90 -6.88
CA THR A 129 17.45 -6.34 -8.29
C THR A 129 16.11 -6.10 -8.99
N GLY A 130 15.03 -5.90 -8.22
CA GLY A 130 13.69 -5.68 -8.73
C GLY A 130 13.55 -4.41 -9.57
N ARG A 131 12.46 -4.34 -10.36
CA ARG A 131 12.08 -3.14 -11.11
C ARG A 131 10.94 -2.42 -10.38
N PHE A 132 10.96 -1.09 -10.44
CA PHE A 132 9.92 -0.27 -9.80
C PHE A 132 8.48 -0.68 -10.15
N PRO A 133 8.12 -1.00 -11.42
CA PRO A 133 6.78 -1.48 -11.74
C PRO A 133 6.42 -2.81 -11.07
N GLU A 134 7.38 -3.70 -10.84
CA GLU A 134 7.16 -4.99 -10.17
C GLU A 134 6.89 -4.79 -8.67
N VAL A 135 7.56 -3.81 -8.05
CA VAL A 135 7.42 -3.45 -6.64
C VAL A 135 6.11 -2.70 -6.39
N ILE A 136 5.77 -1.72 -7.24
CA ILE A 136 4.59 -0.87 -7.00
C ILE A 136 3.26 -1.61 -7.14
N ARG A 137 3.19 -2.66 -7.98
CA ARG A 137 1.97 -3.47 -8.19
C ARG A 137 1.43 -4.10 -6.89
N PRO A 138 2.19 -4.96 -6.17
CA PRO A 138 1.74 -5.51 -4.89
C PRO A 138 1.57 -4.44 -3.82
N LEU A 139 2.38 -3.37 -3.82
CA LEU A 139 2.26 -2.30 -2.83
C LEU A 139 0.96 -1.50 -2.96
N LEU A 140 0.53 -1.17 -4.17
CA LEU A 140 -0.75 -0.49 -4.39
C LEU A 140 -1.94 -1.36 -3.99
N LEU A 141 -1.88 -2.67 -4.27
CA LEU A 141 -2.89 -3.62 -3.79
C LEU A 141 -2.89 -3.73 -2.26
N GLY A 142 -1.71 -3.88 -1.65
CA GLY A 142 -1.53 -3.97 -0.20
C GLY A 142 -1.86 -2.69 0.55
N TRP A 143 -1.90 -1.53 -0.14
CA TRP A 143 -2.25 -0.24 0.47
C TRP A 143 -3.64 -0.25 1.12
N PHE A 144 -4.53 -1.15 0.67
CA PHE A 144 -5.84 -1.37 1.26
C PHE A 144 -5.82 -1.54 2.79
N VAL A 145 -4.71 -2.04 3.35
CA VAL A 145 -4.51 -2.15 4.80
C VAL A 145 -4.64 -0.82 5.56
N ASN A 146 -4.40 0.31 4.90
CA ASN A 146 -4.53 1.64 5.51
C ASN A 146 -5.98 1.99 5.89
N CYS A 147 -6.98 1.29 5.33
CA CYS A 147 -8.37 1.41 5.79
C CYS A 147 -8.54 1.08 7.28
N LEU A 148 -7.61 0.34 7.89
CA LEU A 148 -7.58 0.09 9.33
C LEU A 148 -7.53 1.38 10.15
N ILE A 149 -7.06 2.51 9.62
CA ILE A 149 -7.03 3.80 10.31
C ILE A 149 -8.42 4.25 10.80
N LEU A 150 -9.48 3.75 10.18
CA LEU A 150 -10.87 4.05 10.55
C LEU A 150 -11.33 3.32 11.82
N VAL A 151 -10.57 2.31 12.28
CA VAL A 151 -10.88 1.61 13.54
C VAL A 151 -10.50 2.50 14.72
N PRO A 152 -11.44 2.85 15.60
CA PRO A 152 -11.15 3.69 16.76
C PRO A 152 -10.08 3.09 17.68
N TYR A 153 -9.27 3.95 18.31
CA TYR A 153 -8.24 3.64 19.32
C TYR A 153 -7.02 2.85 18.84
N VAL A 154 -7.19 1.85 17.97
CA VAL A 154 -6.12 0.93 17.54
C VAL A 154 -5.79 1.04 16.05
N GLY A 155 -6.65 1.67 15.25
CA GLY A 155 -6.59 1.64 13.81
C GLY A 155 -5.31 2.22 13.20
N MET A 156 -4.85 3.35 13.71
CA MET A 156 -3.62 4.00 13.23
C MET A 156 -2.39 3.12 13.48
N LEU A 157 -2.29 2.51 14.66
CA LEU A 157 -1.20 1.59 15.00
C LEU A 157 -1.27 0.32 14.13
N ALA A 158 -2.46 -0.26 13.99
CA ALA A 158 -2.67 -1.45 13.17
C ALA A 158 -2.32 -1.20 11.70
N ALA A 159 -2.75 -0.07 11.12
CA ALA A 159 -2.39 0.35 9.77
C ALA A 159 -0.87 0.52 9.63
N GLY A 160 -0.21 1.20 10.57
CA GLY A 160 1.24 1.42 10.52
C GLY A 160 2.04 0.11 10.56
N ILE A 161 1.69 -0.80 11.48
CA ILE A 161 2.34 -2.11 11.60
C ILE A 161 2.12 -2.94 10.33
N ALA A 162 0.87 -3.06 9.90
CA ALA A 162 0.54 -3.93 8.78
C ALA A 162 1.06 -3.37 7.45
N TRP A 163 1.07 -2.06 7.25
CA TRP A 163 1.71 -1.43 6.09
C TRP A 163 3.23 -1.61 6.09
N THR A 164 3.88 -1.51 7.26
CA THR A 164 5.32 -1.80 7.40
C THR A 164 5.64 -3.24 7.02
N ALA A 165 4.82 -4.19 7.46
CA ALA A 165 4.97 -5.60 7.11
C ALA A 165 4.78 -5.85 5.61
N VAL A 166 3.77 -5.23 4.98
CA VAL A 166 3.57 -5.30 3.52
C VAL A 166 4.79 -4.75 2.77
N LEU A 167 5.30 -3.58 3.13
CA LEU A 167 6.50 -3.02 2.52
C LEU A 167 7.70 -3.95 2.66
N MET A 168 7.95 -4.46 3.87
CA MET A 168 9.06 -5.37 4.16
C MET A 168 9.01 -6.61 3.26
N LEU A 169 7.86 -7.28 3.19
CA LEU A 169 7.72 -8.51 2.41
C LEU A 169 7.82 -8.24 0.92
N VAL A 170 7.28 -7.13 0.41
CA VAL A 170 7.47 -6.78 -1.00
C VAL A 170 8.93 -6.51 -1.31
N PHE A 171 9.67 -5.80 -0.46
CA PHE A 171 11.08 -5.55 -0.72
C PHE A 171 11.94 -6.82 -0.61
N GLU A 172 11.62 -7.72 0.33
CA GLU A 172 12.27 -9.03 0.43
C GLU A 172 12.00 -9.89 -0.81
N GLU A 173 10.73 -10.02 -1.22
CA GLU A 173 10.31 -10.95 -2.27
C GLU A 173 10.51 -10.43 -3.69
N VAL A 174 10.41 -9.12 -3.91
CA VAL A 174 10.46 -8.51 -5.25
C VAL A 174 11.79 -7.81 -5.50
N ASP A 175 12.30 -7.07 -4.52
CA ASP A 175 13.60 -6.39 -4.65
C ASP A 175 14.78 -7.31 -4.29
N GLY A 176 14.53 -8.41 -3.58
CA GLY A 176 15.52 -9.43 -3.26
C GLY A 176 16.53 -9.00 -2.19
N ILE A 177 16.17 -8.02 -1.35
CA ILE A 177 17.03 -7.56 -0.26
C ILE A 177 16.77 -8.38 1.03
N GLY A 178 17.72 -8.40 1.95
CA GLY A 178 17.57 -9.16 3.19
C GLY A 178 16.40 -8.66 4.05
N ARG A 179 15.71 -9.56 4.76
CA ARG A 179 14.53 -9.22 5.59
C ARG A 179 14.77 -8.08 6.58
N LEU A 180 15.90 -8.09 7.28
CA LEU A 180 16.22 -7.04 8.27
C LEU A 180 16.45 -5.68 7.59
N GLN A 181 17.04 -5.69 6.40
CA GLN A 181 17.24 -4.49 5.58
C GLN A 181 15.89 -3.95 5.05
N ALA A 182 15.05 -4.85 4.54
CA ALA A 182 13.69 -4.53 4.11
C ALA A 182 12.85 -3.93 5.24
N PHE A 183 12.92 -4.54 6.44
CA PHE A 183 12.25 -4.02 7.63
C PHE A 183 12.77 -2.63 8.00
N GLY A 184 14.10 -2.45 8.02
CA GLY A 184 14.73 -1.17 8.37
C GLY A 184 14.27 -0.02 7.48
N ILE A 185 14.28 -0.21 6.15
CA ILE A 185 13.77 0.82 5.21
C ILE A 185 12.26 1.03 5.40
N SER A 186 11.49 -0.05 5.51
CA SER A 186 10.02 0.01 5.59
C SER A 186 9.54 0.72 6.85
N ALA A 187 10.15 0.43 8.00
CA ALA A 187 9.85 1.10 9.25
C ALA A 187 10.36 2.55 9.22
N GLY A 188 11.60 2.77 8.76
CA GLY A 188 12.22 4.08 8.70
C GLY A 188 11.44 5.07 7.84
N ILE A 189 11.07 4.67 6.62
CA ILE A 189 10.30 5.53 5.71
C ILE A 189 8.91 5.84 6.27
N ASN A 190 8.24 4.86 6.90
CA ASN A 190 6.92 5.07 7.50
C ASN A 190 7.01 6.09 8.63
N ILE A 191 8.01 5.97 9.51
CA ILE A 191 8.25 6.95 10.58
C ILE A 191 8.52 8.34 9.97
N CYS A 192 9.40 8.44 8.97
CA CYS A 192 9.70 9.73 8.32
C CYS A 192 8.46 10.39 7.73
N PHE A 193 7.62 9.64 7.01
CA PHE A 193 6.40 10.17 6.41
C PHE A 193 5.32 10.52 7.43
N ILE A 194 5.21 9.74 8.50
CA ILE A 194 4.33 10.08 9.63
C ILE A 194 4.78 11.41 10.26
N VAL A 195 6.08 11.56 10.56
CA VAL A 195 6.63 12.79 11.12
C VAL A 195 6.41 13.97 10.18
N LEU A 196 6.66 13.82 8.87
CA LEU A 196 6.42 14.86 7.88
C LEU A 196 4.95 15.29 7.81
N GLN A 197 4.02 14.32 7.86
CA GLN A 197 2.58 14.62 7.86
C GLN A 197 2.14 15.40 9.10
N TYR A 198 2.75 15.15 10.26
CA TYR A 198 2.48 15.91 11.50
C TYR A 198 3.25 17.24 11.59
N ALA A 199 4.41 17.35 10.94
CA ALA A 199 5.25 18.55 10.95
C ALA A 199 4.79 19.61 9.94
N LEU A 200 4.05 19.21 8.90
CA LEU A 200 3.37 20.16 8.01
C LEU A 200 2.29 20.90 8.84
N PRO A 201 2.34 22.23 8.94
CA PRO A 201 1.38 22.98 9.75
C PRO A 201 -0.03 22.70 9.23
N ALA A 202 -0.90 22.22 10.12
CA ALA A 202 -2.32 22.19 9.85
C ALA A 202 -2.77 23.63 9.58
N PRO A 203 -3.41 23.94 8.44
CA PRO A 203 -4.00 25.26 8.24
C PRO A 203 -5.06 25.45 9.34
N HIS A 204 -4.76 26.36 10.27
CA HIS A 204 -5.68 26.89 11.27
C HIS A 204 -6.88 27.55 10.58
#